data_AF-A0A973FYQ1-F1
#
_entry.id   AF-A0A973FYQ1-F1
#
_cell.length_a   1.000
_cell.length_b   1.000
_cell.length_c   1.000
_cell.angle_alpha   90.00
_cell.angle_beta   90.00
_cell.angle_gamma   90.00
#
_symmetry.space_group_name_H-M   'P 1'
#
loop_
_entity.id
_entity.type
_entity.pdbx_description
1 polymer ?
#
loop_
_entity_poly.entity_id
_entity_poly.type
_entity_poly.pdbx_seq_one_letter_code
_entity_poly.pdbx_strand_id
1 'polypeptide(L)'
;MISTFEDRLLSALRAFNHILHAFLAIALVFASIMVIWEFSVAVFQAIEHNNLAHGFLQALGTLFIVWTLSSLIAAEINYVQTGVFHVVVFIEVAMITLLRQLIVEPVKIVTAGGNFEQVFNPWHYGLLLSALLVIGVLHKLVTSSEKKTGPDEERSENQTHGIGSRGIQG
;
A
#
# COMPACT_ATOMS: atom_id res chain seq x y z
N MET A 1 -4.79 3.06 43.27
CA MET A 1 -3.41 3.49 42.96
C MET A 1 -2.90 2.91 41.65
N ILE A 2 -3.21 1.63 41.31
CA ILE A 2 -2.86 1.03 40.02
C ILE A 2 -3.59 1.67 38.82
N SER A 3 -4.87 2.01 38.97
CA SER A 3 -5.69 2.64 37.92
C SER A 3 -5.16 4.00 37.47
N THR A 4 -4.63 4.80 38.41
CA THR A 4 -4.04 6.11 38.10
C THR A 4 -2.77 5.99 37.25
N PHE A 5 -2.04 4.86 37.37
CA PHE A 5 -0.85 4.58 36.56
C PHE A 5 -1.24 4.11 35.15
N GLU A 6 -2.26 3.26 35.03
CA GLU A 6 -2.84 2.86 33.75
C GLU A 6 -3.39 4.08 32.99
N ASP A 7 -4.13 4.97 33.65
CA ASP A 7 -4.66 6.20 33.04
C ASP A 7 -3.53 7.13 32.56
N ARG A 8 -2.46 7.25 33.35
CA ARG A 8 -1.25 8.01 32.99
C ARG A 8 -0.52 7.39 31.80
N LEU A 9 -0.39 6.07 31.77
CA LEU A 9 0.27 5.34 30.70
C LEU A 9 -0.56 5.39 29.41
N LEU A 10 -1.87 5.20 29.49
CA LEU A 10 -2.78 5.32 28.35
C LEU A 10 -2.81 6.75 27.78
N SER A 11 -2.80 7.77 28.64
CA SER A 11 -2.72 9.17 28.21
C SER A 11 -1.37 9.49 27.55
N ALA A 12 -0.26 9.00 28.13
CA ALA A 12 1.07 9.13 27.54
C ALA A 12 1.18 8.42 26.19
N LEU A 13 0.64 7.20 26.06
CA LEU A 13 0.60 6.45 24.81
C LEU A 13 -0.24 7.16 23.73
N ARG A 14 -1.39 7.75 24.11
CA ARG A 14 -2.20 8.55 23.16
C ARG A 14 -1.48 9.81 22.70
N ALA A 15 -0.87 10.55 23.63
CA ALA A 15 -0.10 11.74 23.30
C ALA A 15 1.11 11.41 22.41
N PHE A 16 1.83 10.33 22.71
CA PHE A 16 2.95 9.85 21.90
C PHE A 16 2.49 9.44 20.49
N ASN A 17 1.39 8.69 20.39
CA ASN A 17 0.84 8.30 19.11
C ASN A 17 0.46 9.54 18.28
N HIS A 18 -0.20 10.52 18.89
CA HIS A 18 -0.54 11.77 18.23
C HIS A 18 0.69 12.55 17.71
N ILE A 19 1.77 12.60 18.51
CA ILE A 19 3.04 13.23 18.10
C ILE A 19 3.71 12.47 16.95
N LEU A 20 3.70 11.13 16.98
CA LEU A 20 4.30 10.33 15.91
C LEU A 20 3.61 10.56 14.58
N HIS A 21 2.28 10.62 14.59
CA HIS A 21 1.46 10.92 13.42
C HIS A 21 1.71 12.33 12.91
N ALA A 22 1.72 13.34 13.79
CA ALA A 22 2.06 14.71 13.41
C ALA A 22 3.47 14.81 12.79
N PHE A 23 4.46 14.10 13.35
CA PHE A 23 5.81 14.03 12.79
C PHE A 23 5.84 13.35 11.41
N LEU A 24 5.10 12.24 11.25
CA LEU A 24 4.99 11.51 10.00
C LEU A 24 4.33 12.36 8.90
N ALA A 25 3.27 13.12 9.24
CA ALA A 25 2.62 14.06 8.34
C ALA A 25 3.62 15.10 7.79
N ILE A 26 4.43 15.69 8.68
CA ILE A 26 5.45 16.67 8.30
C ILE A 26 6.52 16.01 7.42
N ALA A 27 7.02 14.84 7.81
CA ALA A 27 8.01 14.10 7.02
C ALA A 27 7.50 13.75 5.62
N LEU A 28 6.22 13.37 5.49
CA LEU A 28 5.60 13.08 4.20
C LEU A 28 5.49 14.30 3.30
N VAL A 29 5.15 15.47 3.84
CA VAL A 29 5.12 16.73 3.07
C VAL A 29 6.52 17.07 2.55
N PHE A 30 7.54 16.98 3.39
CA PHE A 30 8.93 17.20 2.97
C PHE A 30 9.39 16.19 1.92
N ALA A 31 9.08 14.90 2.11
CA ALA A 31 9.38 13.85 1.14
C ALA A 31 8.69 14.12 -0.20
N SER A 32 7.43 14.55 -0.20
CA SER A 32 6.71 14.89 -1.42
C SER A 32 7.41 16.01 -2.20
N ILE A 33 7.91 17.04 -1.52
CA ILE A 33 8.66 18.13 -2.16
C ILE A 33 9.95 17.61 -2.80
N MET A 34 10.71 16.78 -2.08
CA MET A 34 11.94 16.18 -2.62
C MET A 34 11.69 15.30 -3.83
N VAL A 35 10.62 14.50 -3.83
CA VAL A 35 10.33 13.60 -4.95
C VAL A 35 9.82 14.36 -6.17
N ILE A 36 9.05 15.44 -5.99
CA ILE A 36 8.66 16.31 -7.11
C ILE A 36 9.90 16.91 -7.80
N TRP A 37 10.92 17.27 -7.01
CA TRP A 37 12.20 17.71 -7.55
C TRP A 37 12.90 16.61 -8.35
N GLU A 38 13.04 15.40 -7.79
CA GLU A 38 13.62 14.24 -8.46
C GLU A 38 12.89 13.89 -9.77
N PHE A 39 11.56 13.98 -9.78
CA PHE A 39 10.75 13.76 -10.97
C PHE A 39 11.09 14.77 -12.08
N SER A 40 11.20 16.05 -11.71
CA SER A 40 11.53 17.11 -12.67
C SER A 40 12.90 16.85 -13.31
N VAL A 41 13.91 16.52 -12.51
CA VAL A 41 15.26 16.18 -13.01
C VAL A 41 15.23 14.95 -13.94
N ALA A 42 14.47 13.91 -13.57
CA ALA A 42 14.34 12.69 -14.38
C ALA A 42 13.71 12.98 -15.76
N VAL A 43 12.72 13.89 -15.82
CA VAL A 43 12.09 14.31 -17.08
C VAL A 43 13.07 15.08 -17.96
N PHE A 44 13.87 16.00 -17.41
CA PHE A 44 14.88 16.73 -18.18
C PHE A 44 15.94 15.78 -18.77
N GLN A 45 16.45 14.85 -17.97
CA GLN A 45 17.45 13.88 -18.42
C GLN A 45 16.92 12.95 -19.53
N ALA A 46 15.64 12.57 -19.47
CA ALA A 46 14.98 11.73 -20.47
C ALA A 46 14.91 12.39 -21.85
N ILE A 47 14.73 13.71 -21.88
CA ILE A 47 14.68 14.51 -23.12
C ILE A 47 16.09 14.67 -23.71
N GLU A 48 17.10 14.86 -22.86
CA GLU A 48 18.48 15.17 -23.29
C GLU A 48 19.23 13.98 -23.91
N HIS A 49 18.99 12.75 -23.44
CA HIS A 49 19.76 11.56 -23.87
C HIS A 49 19.17 10.79 -25.06
N ASN A 50 18.07 11.24 -25.69
CA ASN A 50 17.36 10.56 -26.79
C ASN A 50 16.94 9.09 -26.52
N ASN A 51 17.17 8.57 -25.30
CA ASN A 51 16.74 7.25 -24.85
C ASN A 51 15.38 7.37 -24.16
N LEU A 52 14.36 7.64 -24.98
CA LEU A 52 13.00 7.90 -24.52
C LEU A 52 12.42 6.73 -23.72
N ALA A 53 12.74 5.49 -24.09
CA ALA A 53 12.24 4.31 -23.38
C ALA A 53 12.80 4.23 -21.96
N HIS A 54 14.11 4.41 -21.78
CA HIS A 54 14.72 4.36 -20.46
C HIS A 54 14.27 5.55 -19.59
N GLY A 55 14.27 6.76 -20.16
CA GLY A 55 13.87 7.98 -19.45
C GLY A 55 12.39 7.97 -19.07
N PHE A 56 11.51 7.45 -19.93
CA PHE A 56 10.08 7.31 -19.64
C PHE A 56 9.82 6.31 -18.52
N LEU A 57 10.43 5.13 -18.56
CA LEU A 57 10.26 4.13 -17.49
C LEU A 57 10.85 4.60 -16.16
N GLN A 58 11.94 5.36 -16.19
CA GLN A 58 12.51 6.00 -15.02
C GLN A 58 11.59 7.09 -14.44
N ALA A 59 11.04 7.96 -15.29
CA ALA A 59 10.09 9.00 -14.89
C ALA A 59 8.78 8.40 -14.33
N LEU A 60 8.26 7.34 -14.96
CA LEU A 60 7.11 6.59 -14.44
C LEU A 60 7.41 5.99 -13.07
N GLY A 61 8.60 5.39 -12.89
CA GLY A 61 9.04 4.90 -11.59
C GLY A 61 9.04 6.00 -10.53
N THR A 62 9.53 7.19 -10.84
CA THR A 62 9.49 8.32 -9.90
C THR A 62 8.07 8.83 -9.64
N LEU A 63 7.20 8.81 -10.66
CA LEU A 63 5.78 9.17 -10.52
C LEU A 63 5.03 8.21 -9.58
N PHE A 64 5.33 6.91 -9.61
CA PHE A 64 4.80 5.94 -8.65
C PHE A 64 5.17 6.27 -7.19
N ILE A 65 6.35 6.86 -6.96
CA ILE A 65 6.73 7.31 -5.60
C ILE A 65 5.84 8.48 -5.18
N VAL A 66 5.65 9.48 -6.06
CA VAL A 66 4.76 10.63 -5.77
C VAL A 66 3.35 10.15 -5.45
N TRP A 67 2.83 9.20 -6.22
CA TRP A 67 1.53 8.57 -5.96
C TRP A 67 1.49 7.93 -4.57
N THR A 68 2.48 7.10 -4.23
CA THR A 68 2.51 6.42 -2.92
C THR A 68 2.58 7.39 -1.74
N LEU A 69 3.33 8.48 -1.88
CA LEU A 69 3.39 9.55 -0.89
C LEU A 69 2.05 10.25 -0.76
N SER A 70 1.35 10.50 -1.87
CA SER A 70 0.00 11.07 -1.86
C SER A 70 -1.00 10.15 -1.13
N SER A 71 -0.96 8.84 -1.39
CA SER A 71 -1.79 7.86 -0.67
C SER A 71 -1.49 7.83 0.83
N LEU A 72 -0.22 7.92 1.22
CA LEU A 72 0.16 7.96 2.64
C LEU A 72 -0.27 9.25 3.34
N ILE A 73 -0.17 10.39 2.65
CA ILE A 73 -0.69 11.68 3.14
C ILE A 73 -2.21 11.60 3.33
N ALA A 74 -2.93 10.99 2.38
CA ALA A 74 -4.38 10.81 2.49
C ALA A 74 -4.75 9.92 3.69
N ALA A 75 -3.99 8.86 3.96
CA ALA A 75 -4.16 8.04 5.16
C ALA A 75 -3.92 8.83 6.45
N GLU A 76 -2.89 9.68 6.46
CA GLU A 76 -2.54 10.51 7.61
C GLU A 76 -3.62 11.59 7.88
N ILE A 77 -4.14 12.23 6.82
CA ILE A 77 -5.28 13.15 6.94
C ILE A 77 -6.52 12.42 7.48
N ASN A 78 -6.80 11.21 6.99
CA ASN A 78 -7.93 10.41 7.46
C ASN A 78 -7.79 10.04 8.93
N TYR A 79 -6.58 9.67 9.38
CA TYR A 79 -6.28 9.41 10.77
C TYR A 79 -6.50 10.63 11.66
N VAL A 80 -6.03 11.82 11.24
CA VAL A 80 -6.27 13.08 11.98
C VAL A 80 -7.76 13.40 12.08
N GLN A 81 -8.56 13.09 11.05
CA GLN A 81 -10.01 13.38 11.04
C GLN A 81 -10.85 12.38 11.83
N THR A 82 -10.50 11.09 11.81
CA THR A 82 -11.36 10.00 12.33
C THR A 82 -10.78 9.32 13.57
N GLY A 83 -9.50 9.52 13.87
CA GLY A 83 -8.79 8.89 14.99
C GLY A 83 -8.54 7.38 14.83
N VAL A 84 -8.91 6.79 13.70
CA VAL A 84 -8.75 5.34 13.41
C VAL A 84 -7.70 5.11 12.33
N PHE A 85 -6.77 4.21 12.60
CA PHE A 85 -5.65 3.88 11.73
C PHE A 85 -6.04 2.82 10.69
N HIS A 86 -6.13 3.21 9.42
CA HIS A 86 -6.41 2.30 8.31
C HIS A 86 -5.13 1.65 7.78
N VAL A 87 -4.77 0.48 8.34
CA VAL A 87 -3.60 -0.32 7.94
C VAL A 87 -3.64 -0.71 6.44
N VAL A 88 -4.83 -0.80 5.85
CA VAL A 88 -5.05 -1.17 4.45
C VAL A 88 -4.26 -0.26 3.49
N VAL A 89 -4.24 1.06 3.74
CA VAL A 89 -3.53 2.01 2.85
C VAL A 89 -2.03 1.81 2.89
N PHE A 90 -1.46 1.43 4.04
CA PHE A 90 -0.05 1.09 4.15
C PHE A 90 0.31 -0.14 3.31
N ILE A 91 -0.58 -1.13 3.28
CA ILE A 91 -0.36 -2.37 2.53
C ILE A 91 -0.50 -2.12 1.03
N GLU A 92 -1.45 -1.28 0.63
CA GLU A 92 -1.60 -0.83 -0.76
C GLU A 92 -0.34 -0.10 -1.24
N VAL A 93 0.20 0.82 -0.44
CA VAL A 93 1.44 1.53 -0.74
C VAL A 93 2.66 0.58 -0.78
N ALA A 94 2.75 -0.38 0.15
CA ALA A 94 3.79 -1.40 0.14
C ALA A 94 3.73 -2.25 -1.14
N MET A 95 2.54 -2.64 -1.58
CA MET A 95 2.38 -3.40 -2.82
C MET A 95 2.81 -2.59 -4.04
N ILE A 96 2.35 -1.33 -4.17
CA ILE A 96 2.71 -0.46 -5.30
C ILE A 96 4.22 -0.21 -5.37
N THR A 97 4.87 0.01 -4.22
CA THR A 97 6.33 0.22 -4.17
C THR A 97 7.12 -1.04 -4.53
N LEU A 98 6.63 -2.22 -4.17
CA LEU A 98 7.24 -3.49 -4.58
C LEU A 98 7.07 -3.75 -6.08
N LEU A 99 5.89 -3.45 -6.63
CA LEU A 99 5.66 -3.51 -8.09
C LEU A 99 6.61 -2.55 -8.83
N ARG A 100 6.81 -1.33 -8.31
CA ARG A 100 7.78 -0.39 -8.87
C ARG A 100 9.19 -0.98 -8.92
N GLN A 101 9.67 -1.61 -7.86
CA GLN A 101 11.00 -2.22 -7.82
C GLN A 101 11.14 -3.31 -8.89
N LEU A 102 10.12 -4.15 -9.02
CA LEU A 102 10.05 -5.20 -10.03
C LEU A 102 10.11 -4.67 -11.47
N ILE A 103 9.57 -3.47 -11.74
CA ILE A 103 9.58 -2.87 -13.09
C ILE A 103 10.91 -2.17 -13.38
N VAL A 104 11.45 -1.41 -12.41
CA VAL A 104 12.62 -0.54 -12.64
C VAL A 104 13.94 -1.32 -12.65
N GLU A 105 14.07 -2.36 -11.85
CA GLU A 105 15.31 -3.12 -11.69
C GLU A 105 15.72 -3.92 -12.94
N PRO A 106 14.85 -4.74 -13.57
CA PRO A 106 15.20 -5.44 -14.81
C PRO A 106 15.39 -4.49 -15.99
N VAL A 107 14.66 -3.37 -16.03
CA VAL A 107 14.86 -2.34 -17.07
C VAL A 107 16.29 -1.82 -17.08
N LYS A 108 16.85 -1.51 -15.90
CA LYS A 108 18.24 -1.04 -15.79
C LYS A 108 19.24 -2.09 -16.27
N ILE A 109 18.99 -3.37 -15.97
CA ILE A 109 19.86 -4.48 -16.36
C ILE A 109 19.82 -4.70 -17.88
N VAL A 110 18.62 -4.65 -18.48
CA VAL A 110 18.40 -4.87 -19.92
C VAL A 110 18.87 -3.68 -20.76
N THR A 111 18.70 -2.45 -20.29
CA THR A 111 19.07 -1.23 -21.06
C THR A 111 20.52 -0.78 -20.87
N ALA A 112 21.19 -1.13 -19.76
CA ALA A 112 22.57 -0.74 -19.50
C ALA A 112 23.64 -1.66 -20.13
N GLY A 113 23.25 -2.59 -21.02
CA GLY A 113 24.20 -3.46 -21.73
C GLY A 113 24.99 -4.41 -20.82
N GLY A 114 24.46 -4.73 -19.63
CA GLY A 114 25.06 -5.71 -18.74
C GLY A 114 25.09 -7.10 -19.40
N ASN A 115 26.20 -7.81 -19.24
CA ASN A 115 26.41 -9.14 -19.81
C ASN A 115 25.20 -10.06 -19.54
N PHE A 116 24.44 -10.40 -20.59
CA PHE A 116 23.33 -11.35 -20.53
C PHE A 116 23.77 -12.73 -19.99
N GLU A 117 25.07 -13.03 -19.98
CA GLU A 117 25.69 -14.21 -19.35
C GLU A 117 25.53 -14.24 -17.81
N GLN A 118 25.50 -13.10 -17.11
CA GLN A 118 25.24 -13.06 -15.66
C GLN A 118 23.74 -13.10 -15.32
N VAL A 119 22.88 -12.81 -16.30
CA VAL A 119 21.41 -12.82 -16.16
C VAL A 119 20.87 -14.25 -16.07
N PHE A 120 21.56 -15.25 -16.62
CA PHE A 120 21.17 -16.66 -16.57
C PHE A 120 21.81 -17.44 -15.41
N ASN A 121 22.13 -16.80 -14.29
CA ASN A 121 22.54 -17.55 -13.10
C ASN A 121 21.27 -18.14 -12.42
N PRO A 122 21.04 -19.47 -12.44
CA PRO A 122 19.78 -20.08 -12.01
C PRO A 122 19.42 -19.76 -10.55
N TRP A 123 20.44 -19.49 -9.74
CA TRP A 123 20.30 -19.12 -8.33
C TRP A 123 19.61 -17.76 -8.13
N HIS A 124 19.88 -16.80 -9.00
CA HIS A 124 19.33 -15.45 -8.91
C HIS A 124 17.85 -15.41 -9.32
N TYR A 125 17.48 -16.18 -10.35
CA TYR A 125 16.09 -16.30 -10.79
C TYR A 125 15.20 -17.01 -9.77
N GLY A 126 15.75 -18.00 -9.04
CA GLY A 126 15.06 -18.66 -7.92
C GLY A 126 14.72 -17.71 -6.77
N LEU A 127 15.65 -16.82 -6.41
CA LEU A 127 15.42 -15.80 -5.37
C LEU A 127 14.41 -14.73 -5.82
N LEU A 128 14.42 -14.34 -7.09
CA LEU A 128 13.49 -13.34 -7.65
C LEU A 128 12.06 -13.90 -7.75
N LEU A 129 11.91 -15.16 -8.18
CA LEU A 129 10.63 -15.88 -8.16
C LEU A 129 10.12 -16.09 -6.73
N SER A 130 11.02 -16.42 -5.79
CA SER A 130 10.71 -16.54 -4.37
C SER A 130 10.22 -15.21 -3.78
N ALA A 131 10.90 -14.09 -4.07
CA ALA A 131 10.49 -12.77 -3.63
C ALA A 131 9.10 -12.39 -4.18
N LEU A 132 8.85 -12.66 -5.47
CA LEU A 132 7.55 -12.43 -6.10
C LEU A 132 6.43 -13.26 -5.45
N LEU A 133 6.73 -14.53 -5.11
CA LEU A 133 5.79 -15.44 -4.46
C LEU A 133 5.48 -15.00 -3.02
N VAL A 134 6.49 -14.60 -2.24
CA VAL A 134 6.32 -14.09 -0.86
C VAL A 134 5.41 -12.86 -0.83
N ILE A 135 5.57 -11.95 -1.79
CA ILE A 135 4.73 -10.76 -1.94
C ILE A 135 3.30 -11.10 -2.36
N GLY A 136 3.12 -12.03 -3.29
CA GLY A 136 1.79 -12.51 -3.67
C GLY A 136 1.04 -13.18 -2.50
N VAL A 137 1.76 -13.94 -1.68
CA VAL A 137 1.20 -14.58 -0.47
C VAL A 137 0.83 -13.54 0.59
N LEU A 138 1.66 -12.53 0.81
CA LEU A 138 1.39 -11.44 1.76
C LEU A 138 0.09 -10.71 1.40
N HIS A 139 -0.10 -10.35 0.12
CA HIS A 139 -1.32 -9.70 -0.35
C HIS A 139 -2.56 -10.59 -0.13
N LYS A 140 -2.47 -11.88 -0.49
CA LYS A 140 -3.57 -12.83 -0.29
C LYS A 140 -3.97 -12.94 1.19
N LEU A 141 -3.01 -12.95 2.11
CA LEU A 141 -3.27 -13.04 3.55
C LEU A 141 -3.96 -11.79 4.09
N VAL A 142 -3.50 -10.61 3.69
CA VAL A 142 -4.11 -9.33 4.10
C VAL A 142 -5.54 -9.23 3.57
N THR A 143 -5.74 -9.43 2.27
CA THR A 143 -7.08 -9.34 1.66
C THR A 143 -8.03 -10.42 2.18
N SER A 144 -7.54 -11.62 2.51
CA SER A 144 -8.38 -12.67 3.10
C SER A 144 -8.76 -12.42 4.56
N SER A 145 -7.99 -11.59 5.29
CA SER A 145 -8.31 -11.22 6.67
C SER A 145 -9.49 -10.25 6.75
N GLU A 146 -9.72 -9.46 5.72
CA GLU A 146 -10.83 -8.49 5.66
C GLU A 146 -12.17 -9.17 5.31
N LYS A 147 -12.13 -10.32 4.64
CA LYS A 147 -13.32 -11.08 4.22
C LYS A 147 -13.98 -11.90 5.35
N LYS A 148 -13.36 -12.00 6.53
CA LYS A 148 -13.83 -12.89 7.60
C LYS A 148 -14.80 -12.27 8.62
N THR A 149 -15.28 -11.05 8.36
CA THR A 149 -16.22 -10.37 9.27
C THR A 149 -17.47 -9.91 8.53
N GLY A 150 -18.40 -10.86 8.30
CA GLY A 150 -19.82 -10.60 8.07
C GLY A 150 -20.46 -11.28 6.85
N PRO A 151 -21.67 -11.85 6.97
CA PRO A 151 -22.21 -12.64 8.09
C PRO A 151 -22.83 -13.99 7.63
N ASP A 152 -22.64 -15.05 8.41
CA ASP A 152 -23.25 -16.38 8.23
C ASP A 152 -24.71 -16.46 8.74
N GLU A 153 -25.52 -15.40 8.63
CA GLU A 153 -26.81 -15.29 9.34
C GLU A 153 -28.09 -15.15 8.49
N GLU A 154 -28.06 -15.34 7.17
CA GLU A 154 -29.27 -15.23 6.33
C GLU A 154 -30.05 -16.54 6.10
N ARG A 155 -29.69 -17.66 6.74
CA ARG A 155 -30.31 -18.97 6.45
C ARG A 155 -31.40 -19.46 7.41
N SER A 156 -31.70 -18.73 8.49
CA SER A 156 -32.69 -19.21 9.49
C SER A 156 -34.02 -18.46 9.53
N GLU A 157 -34.21 -17.36 8.79
CA GLU A 157 -35.43 -16.54 8.89
C GLU A 157 -36.47 -16.75 7.77
N ASN A 158 -36.29 -17.75 6.90
CA ASN A 158 -37.24 -18.04 5.82
C ASN A 158 -38.10 -19.31 6.05
N GLN A 159 -38.31 -19.73 7.30
CA GLN A 159 -39.12 -20.93 7.59
C GLN A 159 -40.28 -20.75 8.57
N THR A 160 -40.49 -19.56 9.17
CA THR A 160 -41.55 -19.39 10.18
C THR A 160 -42.69 -18.46 9.77
N HIS A 161 -42.62 -17.82 8.60
CA HIS A 161 -43.66 -16.89 8.12
C HIS A 161 -44.43 -17.40 6.90
N GLY A 162 -44.62 -18.72 6.83
CA GLY A 162 -45.17 -19.41 5.67
C GLY A 162 -46.55 -20.05 5.82
N ILE A 163 -47.32 -19.87 6.90
CA ILE A 163 -48.74 -20.34 6.92
C ILE A 163 -49.56 -19.39 7.81
N GLY A 164 -50.08 -18.31 7.24
CA GLY A 164 -50.89 -17.38 8.03
C GLY A 164 -51.49 -16.22 7.26
N SER A 165 -51.98 -16.42 6.05
CA SER A 165 -53.04 -15.58 5.45
C SER A 165 -53.31 -15.95 4.01
N ARG A 166 -54.43 -16.63 3.79
CA ARG A 166 -55.26 -16.37 2.62
C ARG A 166 -56.64 -15.99 3.14
N GLY A 167 -56.87 -14.68 3.18
CA GLY A 167 -58.22 -14.11 3.25
C GLY A 167 -59.02 -14.53 2.00
N ILE A 168 -60.31 -14.85 2.15
CA ILE A 168 -61.45 -13.92 2.09
C ILE A 168 -62.17 -14.06 0.73
N GLN A 169 -63.50 -14.15 0.82
CA GLN A 169 -64.54 -13.85 -0.18
C GLN A 169 -64.90 -14.90 -1.24
N GLY A 170 -66.20 -15.22 -1.28
CA GLY A 170 -66.89 -15.86 -2.41
C GLY A 170 -67.91 -16.90 -1.99
#